data_AF-A0A3D0Q0R9-F1
#
_entry.id   AF-A0A3D0Q0R9-F1
#
_cell.length_a   1.000
_cell.length_b   1.000
_cell.length_c   1.000
_cell.angle_alpha   90.00
_cell.angle_beta   90.00
_cell.angle_gamma   90.00
#
_symmetry.space_group_name_H-M   'P 1'
#
loop_
_entity.id
_entity.type
_entity.pdbx_description
1 polymer ?
#
loop_
_entity_poly.entity_id
_entity_poly.type
_entity_poly.pdbx_seq_one_letter_code
_entity_poly.pdbx_strand_id
1 'polypeptide(L)' 'MSHSANPVNTPEVKRVVIVGGGTSGWMCAAAIARIAPPDTRITLVESEDIGVIGVGEATIPTLMEFNDFLGIKEHDLLR' A
#
# COMPACT_ATOMS: atom_id res chain seq x y z
N MET A 1 6.88 -33.55 -29.80
CA MET A 1 6.34 -33.61 -28.42
C MET A 1 6.13 -32.18 -27.93
N SER A 2 4.95 -31.60 -28.15
CA SER A 2 4.63 -30.24 -27.69
C SER A 2 4.09 -30.32 -26.27
N HIS A 3 4.85 -29.83 -25.29
CA HIS A 3 4.34 -29.57 -23.95
C HIS A 3 3.42 -28.35 -24.02
N SER A 4 2.10 -28.58 -24.00
CA SER A 4 1.11 -27.54 -23.72
C SER A 4 1.24 -27.16 -22.24
N ALA A 5 1.82 -25.99 -21.95
CA ALA A 5 1.80 -25.44 -20.61
C ALA A 5 0.35 -25.06 -20.27
N ASN A 6 -0.25 -25.80 -19.35
CA ASN A 6 -1.58 -25.50 -18.83
C ASN A 6 -1.50 -24.19 -18.04
N PRO A 7 -2.20 -23.11 -18.41
CA PRO A 7 -2.14 -21.88 -17.64
C PRO A 7 -2.73 -22.14 -16.25
N VAL A 8 -1.92 -21.92 -15.21
CA VAL A 8 -2.39 -21.95 -13.84
C VAL A 8 -3.37 -20.79 -13.67
N ASN A 9 -4.67 -21.11 -13.69
CA ASN A 9 -5.72 -20.15 -13.42
C ASN A 9 -5.68 -19.82 -11.92
N THR A 10 -4.93 -18.77 -11.57
CA THR A 10 -4.83 -18.31 -10.18
C THR A 10 -6.06 -17.45 -9.92
N PRO A 11 -6.90 -17.76 -8.92
CA PRO A 11 -8.10 -16.97 -8.66
C PRO A 11 -7.74 -15.52 -8.39
N GLU A 12 -8.50 -14.60 -8.99
CA GLU A 12 -8.29 -13.17 -8.79
C GLU A 12 -8.40 -12.78 -7.32
N VAL A 13 -7.42 -12.03 -6.83
CA VAL A 13 -7.44 -11.51 -5.46
C VAL A 13 -8.47 -10.39 -5.37
N LYS A 14 -9.59 -10.66 -4.69
CA LYS A 14 -10.68 -9.68 -4.48
C LYS A 14 -10.63 -8.97 -3.12
N ARG A 15 -9.82 -9.47 -2.18
CA ARG A 15 -9.77 -8.94 -0.81
C ARG A 15 -8.34 -8.92 -0.28
N VAL A 16 -7.93 -7.76 0.22
CA VAL A 16 -6.65 -7.54 0.88
C VAL A 16 -6.92 -7.01 2.29
N VAL A 17 -6.34 -7.66 3.30
CA VAL A 17 -6.40 -7.21 4.69
C VAL A 17 -4.99 -6.88 5.17
N ILE A 18 -4.80 -5.65 5.64
CA ILE A 18 -3.55 -5.13 6.19
C ILE A 18 -3.74 -5.06 7.70
N VAL A 19 -2.93 -5.80 8.45
CA VAL A 19 -2.97 -5.82 9.91
C VAL A 19 -1.79 -5.04 10.45
N GLY A 20 -2.07 -3.91 11.11
CA GLY A 20 -1.09 -2.94 11.56
C GLY A 20 -1.24 -1.62 10.80
N GLY A 21 -1.35 -0.52 11.57
CA GLY A 21 -1.37 0.85 11.06
C GLY A 21 0.04 1.44 10.96
N GLY A 22 0.18 2.69 11.42
CA GLY A 22 1.43 3.44 11.33
C GLY A 22 1.86 3.70 9.88
N THR A 23 3.10 4.14 9.70
CA THR A 23 3.65 4.51 8.39
C THR A 23 3.57 3.35 7.39
N SER A 24 3.99 2.14 7.78
CA SER A 24 4.03 0.98 6.90
C SER A 24 2.64 0.51 6.46
N GLY A 25 1.67 0.44 7.38
CA GLY A 25 0.30 0.01 7.07
C GLY A 25 -0.39 0.97 6.10
N TRP A 26 -0.33 2.27 6.38
CA TRP A 26 -0.97 3.29 5.55
C TRP A 26 -0.28 3.48 4.18
N MET A 27 1.05 3.41 4.11
CA MET A 27 1.77 3.43 2.82
C MET A 27 1.41 2.20 1.96
N CYS A 28 1.33 1.01 2.58
CA CYS A 28 0.91 -0.20 1.89
C CYS A 28 -0.52 -0.07 1.36
N ALA A 29 -1.46 0.39 2.20
CA ALA A 29 -2.85 0.57 1.83
C ALA A 29 -3.01 1.56 0.65
N ALA A 30 -2.33 2.71 0.72
CA ALA A 30 -2.38 3.71 -0.34
C ALA A 30 -1.81 3.18 -1.65
N ALA A 31 -0.67 2.49 -1.60
CA ALA A 31 -0.04 1.93 -2.78
C ALA A 31 -0.92 0.87 -3.46
N ILE A 32 -1.47 -0.06 -2.67
CA ILE A 32 -2.36 -1.11 -3.19
C ILE A 32 -3.64 -0.47 -3.74
N ALA A 33 -4.24 0.50 -3.05
CA ALA A 33 -5.44 1.18 -3.53
C ALA A 33 -5.23 1.88 -4.89
N ARG A 34 -4.00 2.32 -5.18
CA ARG A 34 -3.65 2.99 -6.43
C ARG A 34 -3.54 2.04 -7.63
N ILE A 35 -3.18 0.77 -7.42
CA ILE A 35 -2.87 -0.21 -8.49
C ILE A 35 -3.84 -1.39 -8.55
N ALA A 36 -4.60 -1.64 -7.49
CA ALA A 36 -5.48 -2.78 -7.42
C ALA A 36 -6.61 -2.66 -8.45
N PRO A 37 -7.11 -3.79 -8.98
CA PRO A 37 -8.32 -3.80 -9.80
C PRO A 37 -9.49 -3.13 -9.07
N PRO A 38 -10.41 -2.45 -9.78
CA PRO A 38 -11.52 -1.69 -9.18
C PRO A 38 -12.37 -2.46 -8.16
N ASP A 39 -12.50 -3.78 -8.35
CA ASP A 39 -13.32 -4.65 -7.49
C ASP A 39 -12.56 -5.20 -6.27
N THR A 40 -11.34 -4.73 -6.01
CA THR A 40 -10.53 -5.20 -4.88
C THR A 40 -10.91 -4.44 -3.61
N ARG A 41 -11.42 -5.15 -2.60
CA ARG A 41 -11.67 -4.57 -1.29
C ARG A 41 -10.39 -4.59 -0.45
N ILE A 42 -9.95 -3.43 0.00
CA ILE A 42 -8.80 -3.25 0.88
C ILE A 42 -9.31 -2.89 2.28
N THR A 43 -8.80 -3.53 3.31
CA THR A 43 -9.17 -3.26 4.72
C THR A 43 -7.90 -3.15 5.55
N LEU A 44 -7.73 -2.03 6.25
CA LEU A 44 -6.65 -1.84 7.22
C LEU A 44 -7.25 -1.98 8.62
N VAL A 45 -6.59 -2.77 9.47
CA VAL A 45 -6.94 -2.95 10.87
C VAL A 45 -5.80 -2.39 11.71
N GLU A 46 -6.05 -1.31 12.43
CA GLU A 46 -5.12 -0.70 13.38
C GLU A 46 -5.68 -0.72 14.80
N SER A 47 -4.78 -0.73 15.79
CA SER A 47 -5.14 -0.65 17.20
C SER A 47 -5.06 0.81 17.65
N GLU A 48 -6.08 1.28 18.36
CA GLU A 48 -6.09 2.60 19.01
C GLU A 48 -5.23 2.63 20.29
N ASP A 49 -4.87 1.46 20.83
CA ASP A 49 -4.25 1.32 22.16
C ASP A 49 -2.75 1.69 22.19
N ILE A 50 -2.08 1.69 21.03
CA ILE A 50 -0.66 2.02 20.90
C ILE A 50 -0.54 3.27 20.04
N GLY A 51 -0.61 4.44 20.68
CA GLY A 51 -0.31 5.72 20.03
C GLY A 51 1.14 5.76 19.53
N VAL A 52 1.35 6.35 18.36
CA VAL A 52 2.71 6.60 17.86
C VAL A 52 3.40 7.63 18.74
N ILE A 53 4.61 7.32 19.20
CA ILE A 53 5.50 8.33 19.76
C ILE A 53 6.04 9.12 18.57
N GLY A 54 5.92 10.44 18.60
CA GLY A 54 6.46 11.32 17.56
C GLY A 54 7.98 11.20 17.48
N VAL A 55 8.46 10.30 16.62
CA VAL A 55 9.87 10.13 16.30
C VAL A 55 10.19 10.96 15.07
N GLY A 56 11.33 11.67 15.10
CA GLY A 56 11.84 12.34 13.91
C GLY A 56 12.43 11.30 12.96
N GLU A 57 11.68 10.91 11.93
CA GLU A 57 12.16 9.97 10.90
C GLU A 57 12.80 10.74 9.74
N ALA A 58 14.05 10.39 9.42
CA ALA A 58 14.68 10.86 8.20
C ALA A 58 14.29 9.95 7.03
N THR A 59 14.12 10.56 5.85
CA THR A 59 13.74 9.85 4.62
C THR A 59 14.78 10.12 3.52
N ILE A 60 14.67 9.39 2.42
CA ILE A 60 15.54 9.52 1.24
C ILE A 60 14.72 9.97 0.03
N PRO A 61 15.37 10.44 -1.06
CA PRO A 61 14.67 11.01 -2.22
C PRO A 61 13.59 10.13 -2.87
N THR A 62 13.65 8.79 -2.74
CA THR A 62 12.63 7.87 -3.29
C THR A 62 11.24 8.09 -2.70
N LEU A 63 11.11 8.76 -1.55
CA LEU A 63 9.79 9.13 -1.03
C LEU A 63 9.06 10.13 -1.95
N MET A 64 9.79 10.98 -2.68
CA MET A 64 9.18 11.89 -3.66
C MET A 64 8.52 11.10 -4.79
N GLU A 65 9.17 10.06 -5.30
CA GLU A 65 8.61 9.19 -6.35
C GLU A 65 7.35 8.45 -5.87
N PHE A 66 7.34 8.03 -4.59
CA PHE A 66 6.16 7.42 -3.97
C PHE A 66 4.98 8.41 -3.90
N ASN A 67 5.24 9.65 -3.50
CA ASN A 67 4.22 10.70 -3.45
C ASN A 67 3.68 11.03 -4.84
N ASP A 68 4.55 11.15 -5.85
CA ASP A 68 4.16 11.37 -7.24
C ASP A 68 3.29 10.22 -7.77
N PHE A 69 3.65 8.97 -7.44
CA PHE A 69 2.86 7.78 -7.77
C PHE A 69 1.45 7.84 -7.15
N LEU A 70 1.33 8.35 -5.92
CA LEU A 70 0.05 8.58 -5.26
C LEU A 70 -0.66 9.87 -5.70
N GLY A 71 0.00 10.74 -6.45
CA GLY A 71 -0.52 12.05 -6.85
C GLY A 71 -0.57 13.08 -5.71
N ILE A 72 0.23 12.87 -4.66
CA ILE A 72 0.32 13.75 -3.50
C ILE A 72 1.40 14.81 -3.77
N LYS A 73 1.04 16.09 -3.67
CA LYS A 73 2.04 17.16 -3.81
C LYS A 73 2.90 17.22 -2.56
N GLU A 74 4.21 17.36 -2.74
CA GLU A 74 5.17 17.46 -1.63
C GLU A 74 4.82 18.56 -0.63
N HIS A 75 4.35 19.72 -1.12
CA HIS A 75 3.90 20.81 -0.25
C HIS A 75 2.75 20.37 0.68
N ASP A 76 1.84 19.50 0.25
CA ASP A 76 0.72 19.06 1.08
C ASP A 76 1.19 18.13 2.22
N LEU A 77 2.31 17.44 2.03
CA LEU A 77 2.93 16.55 3.04
C LEU A 77 3.70 17.31 4.12
N LEU A 78 4.34 18.43 3.76
CA LEU A 78 5.26 19.18 4.63
C LEU A 78 4.60 20.35 5.41
N ARG A 79 3.28 20.49 5.32
CA ARG A 79 2.54 21.54 6.03
C ARG A 79 2.47 21.33 7.55
#